data_AF-A0A834EZM1-F1
#
_entry.id   AF-A0A834EZM1-F1
#
_cell.length_a   1.000
_cell.length_b   1.000
_cell.length_c   1.000
_cell.angle_alpha   90.00
_cell.angle_beta   90.00
_cell.angle_gamma   90.00
#
_symmetry.space_group_name_H-M   'P 1'
#
loop_
_entity.id
_entity.type
_entity.pdbx_description
1 polymer ?
#
loop_
_entity_poly.entity_id
_entity_poly.type
_entity_poly.pdbx_seq_one_letter_code
_entity_poly.pdbx_strand_id
1 'polypeptide(L)'
;MPFHGGVYYPYTGDTQGTHSSAGIPSLLNSPLSQPSAPGMTPSSGVSSILPFKFRPRRESVDWRRINAVDIDSVVSRLDVDALQEHVSTVTFCSLDGERCQRCQSPVDPALVKLLQLAQLTVEWLLHCQDFLSLSLRAAEERMAAAGKEREELLEQMRKQEEKVKNLTTELKQRKKVIRTQQSLLTPRIISSHKCAHCDKSFLNSAFLTNHMQRRHPDEHHAQLQSDSDKKSQIESLKLEIGALKEQIAQQQQALAAKTVQEKEQESVQRDLLRELDRMDKKIEDSRDGIRREMELLYSRNIQALNEVNQNQSKQEKQGAPANPQPERDVDVFREMQLQQMKKQEKKWESRLQELKAEHDFERKQLLDELSRVQAVRVGAAGGQPEAAAGDDEEAAGEGADHQSSASADQEYHLQSTNKSRGRARCQQFTSSRTQTKASSSGLQRL
;
A
#
# COMPACT_ATOMS: atom_id res chain seq x y z
N MET A 1 1.94 12.09 18.15
CA MET A 1 3.18 12.87 17.94
C MET A 1 4.36 11.92 18.00
N PRO A 2 5.34 12.01 17.09
CA PRO A 2 6.51 11.13 17.06
C PRO A 2 7.54 11.47 18.13
N PHE A 3 7.25 12.34 19.10
CA PHE A 3 8.18 12.70 20.17
C PHE A 3 7.58 12.31 21.52
N HIS A 4 8.31 11.53 22.31
CA HIS A 4 7.92 11.15 23.67
C HIS A 4 9.14 11.08 24.59
N GLY A 5 9.11 11.74 25.76
CA GLY A 5 10.20 11.68 26.74
C GLY A 5 11.56 12.21 26.25
N GLY A 6 11.57 13.20 25.34
CA GLY A 6 12.81 13.72 24.73
C GLY A 6 13.43 12.79 23.69
N VAL A 7 12.66 11.83 23.19
CA VAL A 7 13.05 10.86 22.18
C VAL A 7 12.11 10.99 20.96
N TYR A 8 12.67 11.11 19.77
CA TYR A 8 11.97 11.05 18.48
C TYR A 8 11.83 9.60 18.01
N TYR A 9 10.61 9.18 17.73
CA TYR A 9 10.22 7.90 17.15
C TYR A 9 9.74 8.16 15.72
N PRO A 10 10.52 7.76 14.70
CA PRO A 10 10.09 7.91 13.32
C PRO A 10 8.81 7.13 13.05
N TYR A 11 7.90 7.69 12.24
CA TYR A 11 6.70 7.00 11.79
C TYR A 11 7.09 5.80 10.92
N THR A 12 6.80 4.58 11.39
CA THR A 12 6.93 3.37 10.60
C THR A 12 5.81 3.34 9.55
N GLY A 13 6.17 3.51 8.28
CA GLY A 13 5.23 3.54 7.16
C GLY A 13 4.73 2.15 6.74
N ASP A 14 4.41 1.27 7.68
CA ASP A 14 3.92 -0.07 7.34
C ASP A 14 2.38 -0.11 7.35
N THR A 15 1.80 0.10 6.18
CA THR A 15 0.57 -0.58 5.80
C THR A 15 0.95 -1.96 5.24
N GLN A 16 1.35 -2.88 6.11
CA GLN A 16 1.30 -4.30 5.80
C GLN A 16 -0.10 -4.81 6.17
N GLY A 17 -0.99 -4.79 5.18
CA GLY A 17 -2.15 -5.66 5.19
C GLY A 17 -1.63 -7.09 5.10
N THR A 18 -1.69 -7.81 6.21
CA THR A 18 -1.51 -9.25 6.26
C THR A 18 -2.50 -9.91 5.31
N HIS A 19 -2.00 -10.59 4.28
CA HIS A 19 -2.79 -11.51 3.48
C HIS A 19 -3.11 -12.74 4.34
N SER A 20 -4.16 -12.64 5.16
CA SER A 20 -4.78 -13.80 5.80
C SER A 20 -5.73 -14.47 4.80
N SER A 21 -5.22 -15.44 4.06
CA SER A 21 -6.03 -16.38 3.28
C SER A 21 -6.43 -17.54 4.17
N ALA A 22 -7.69 -17.58 4.57
CA ALA A 22 -8.31 -18.75 5.19
C ALA A 22 -9.10 -19.57 4.15
N GLY A 23 -9.02 -20.89 4.26
CA GLY A 23 -9.82 -21.91 3.57
C GLY A 23 -8.93 -23.10 3.19
N ILE A 24 -9.16 -24.37 3.54
CA ILE A 24 -10.38 -25.18 3.76
C ILE A 24 -9.93 -26.44 4.57
N PRO A 25 -10.78 -27.07 5.40
CA PRO A 25 -10.42 -28.28 6.15
C PRO A 25 -10.41 -29.53 5.25
N SER A 26 -9.36 -30.36 5.33
CA SER A 26 -9.36 -31.72 4.77
C SER A 26 -9.12 -32.72 5.88
N LEU A 27 -10.18 -33.46 6.21
CA LEU A 27 -10.18 -34.64 7.06
C LEU A 27 -9.57 -35.81 6.29
N LEU A 28 -8.42 -36.34 6.71
CA LEU A 28 -8.06 -37.76 6.63
C LEU A 28 -6.92 -38.05 7.64
N ASN A 29 -7.26 -38.77 8.71
CA ASN A 29 -6.36 -39.54 9.59
C ASN A 29 -5.56 -40.56 8.74
N SER A 30 -4.32 -41.01 9.02
CA SER A 30 -3.64 -41.38 10.29
C SER A 30 -2.16 -41.81 9.99
N PRO A 31 -1.33 -42.39 10.91
CA PRO A 31 -0.26 -41.69 11.65
C PRO A 31 1.15 -42.31 11.53
N LEU A 32 2.24 -41.57 11.82
CA LEU A 32 3.41 -42.05 12.60
C LEU A 32 4.48 -40.97 12.85
N SER A 33 4.94 -40.93 14.10
CA SER A 33 6.29 -40.55 14.59
C SER A 33 6.73 -39.07 14.68
N GLN A 34 6.60 -38.56 15.92
CA GLN A 34 7.63 -37.93 16.78
C GLN A 34 8.35 -36.61 16.40
N PRO A 35 8.82 -35.84 17.42
CA PRO A 35 9.03 -34.39 17.35
C PRO A 35 10.49 -34.01 17.13
N SER A 36 10.75 -32.90 16.44
CA SER A 36 12.08 -32.25 16.43
C SER A 36 12.02 -30.76 16.12
N ALA A 37 12.48 -29.99 17.10
CA ALA A 37 13.18 -28.70 17.07
C ALA A 37 12.49 -27.43 16.48
N PRO A 38 12.73 -26.25 17.11
CA PRO A 38 12.12 -24.99 16.73
C PRO A 38 12.80 -24.42 15.48
N GLY A 39 12.10 -24.47 14.36
CA GLY A 39 12.50 -23.82 13.11
C GLY A 39 12.39 -22.30 13.24
N MET A 40 13.54 -21.63 13.13
CA MET A 40 13.65 -20.19 12.96
C MET A 40 12.81 -19.75 11.76
N THR A 41 11.77 -18.98 12.01
CA THR A 41 11.14 -18.17 10.96
C THR A 41 12.09 -17.01 10.64
N PRO A 42 12.32 -16.67 9.36
CA PRO A 42 13.04 -15.45 9.03
C PRO A 42 12.12 -14.30 9.45
N SER A 43 12.51 -13.63 10.53
CA SER A 43 11.92 -12.37 10.94
C SER A 43 11.93 -11.45 9.72
N SER A 44 10.74 -11.06 9.26
CA SER A 44 10.59 -9.95 8.32
C SER A 44 11.44 -8.81 8.85
N GLY A 45 12.51 -8.51 8.14
CA GLY A 45 13.48 -7.48 8.50
C GLY A 45 12.83 -6.11 8.40
N VAL A 46 11.98 -5.78 9.36
CA VAL A 46 11.64 -4.40 9.66
C VAL A 46 12.97 -3.82 10.14
N SER A 47 13.64 -3.05 9.28
CA SER A 47 14.71 -2.16 9.72
C SER A 47 14.09 -1.24 10.75
N SER A 48 14.13 -1.64 12.02
CA SER A 48 13.56 -0.90 13.13
C SER A 48 14.41 0.34 13.28
N ILE A 49 13.94 1.43 12.69
CA ILE A 49 14.59 2.71 12.77
C ILE A 49 14.55 3.12 14.24
N LEU A 50 15.73 3.17 14.85
CA LEU A 50 15.84 3.41 16.28
C LEU A 50 15.38 4.83 16.64
N PRO A 51 14.81 4.99 17.85
CA PRO A 51 14.45 6.29 18.36
C PRO A 51 15.67 7.23 18.46
N PHE A 52 15.51 8.50 18.07
CA PHE A 52 16.55 9.53 18.16
C PHE A 52 16.43 10.35 19.44
N LYS A 53 17.55 10.61 20.10
CA LYS A 53 17.65 11.53 21.24
C LYS A 53 18.98 12.26 21.15
N PHE A 54 18.94 13.58 21.41
CA PHE A 54 20.17 14.37 21.50
C PHE A 54 21.09 13.82 22.57
N ARG A 55 22.36 13.62 22.20
CA ARG A 55 23.37 13.09 23.09
C ARG A 55 23.91 14.21 23.99
N PRO A 56 24.21 13.93 25.27
CA PRO A 56 24.89 14.89 26.13
C PRO A 56 26.31 15.14 25.62
N ARG A 57 26.71 16.40 25.50
CA ARG A 57 28.06 16.80 25.08
C ARG A 57 29.01 16.80 26.26
N ARG A 58 29.92 15.83 26.30
CA ARG A 58 30.85 15.62 27.44
C ARG A 58 32.32 15.74 27.05
N GLU A 59 32.63 15.74 25.76
CA GLU A 59 34.01 15.70 25.26
C GLU A 59 34.59 17.12 25.20
N SER A 60 35.81 17.32 25.67
CA SER A 60 36.47 18.65 25.61
C SER A 60 36.90 18.99 24.19
N VAL A 61 36.98 20.29 23.87
CA VAL A 61 37.42 20.75 22.55
C VAL A 61 38.93 20.56 22.37
N ASP A 62 39.35 19.84 21.33
CA ASP A 62 40.75 19.81 20.91
C ASP A 62 41.07 21.04 20.05
N TRP A 63 41.40 22.14 20.70
CA TRP A 63 41.74 23.38 20.03
C TRP A 63 42.96 23.28 19.11
N ARG A 64 43.88 22.34 19.34
CA ARG A 64 45.06 22.17 18.46
C ARG A 64 44.63 21.61 17.12
N ARG A 65 43.75 20.60 17.11
CA ARG A 65 43.19 20.04 15.87
C ARG A 65 42.30 21.04 15.16
N ILE A 66 41.42 21.75 15.87
CA ILE A 66 40.56 22.77 15.28
C ILE A 66 41.37 23.89 14.62
N ASN A 67 42.44 24.37 15.28
CA ASN A 67 43.30 25.41 14.72
C ASN A 67 44.18 24.94 13.56
N ALA A 68 44.38 23.63 13.38
CA ALA A 68 45.14 23.08 12.26
C ALA A 68 44.33 23.04 10.96
N VAL A 69 43.00 23.19 11.04
CA VAL A 69 42.12 23.21 9.87
C VAL A 69 42.21 24.57 9.18
N ASP A 70 42.66 24.56 7.93
CA ASP A 70 42.61 25.72 7.05
C ASP A 70 41.22 25.82 6.38
N ILE A 71 40.38 26.72 6.89
CA ILE A 71 39.00 26.93 6.44
C ILE A 71 38.95 27.41 4.98
N ASP A 72 39.85 28.31 4.58
CA ASP A 72 39.85 28.86 3.22
C ASP A 72 40.20 27.79 2.19
N SER A 73 41.14 26.91 2.54
CA SER A 73 41.45 25.72 1.77
C SER A 73 40.26 24.74 1.67
N VAL A 74 39.55 24.49 2.77
CA VAL A 74 38.37 23.59 2.78
C VAL A 74 37.27 24.15 1.88
N VAL A 75 37.00 25.45 1.96
CA VAL A 75 35.95 26.11 1.14
C VAL A 75 36.35 26.16 -0.33
N SER A 76 37.58 26.57 -0.65
CA SER A 76 38.04 26.74 -2.03
C SER A 76 38.15 25.41 -2.79
N ARG A 77 38.55 24.34 -2.09
CA ARG A 77 38.72 23.00 -2.67
C ARG A 77 37.51 22.09 -2.49
N LEU A 78 36.50 22.53 -1.72
CA LEU A 78 35.37 21.70 -1.29
C LEU A 78 35.87 20.38 -0.68
N ASP A 79 36.84 20.48 0.23
CA ASP A 79 37.48 19.33 0.86
C ASP A 79 36.55 18.70 1.91
N VAL A 80 35.62 17.87 1.42
CA VAL A 80 34.62 17.19 2.25
C VAL A 80 35.30 16.19 3.20
N ASP A 81 36.41 15.59 2.81
CA ASP A 81 37.12 14.60 3.63
C ASP A 81 37.72 15.27 4.88
N ALA A 82 38.39 16.40 4.70
CA ALA A 82 38.90 17.21 5.82
C ALA A 82 37.78 17.68 6.75
N LEU A 83 36.63 18.08 6.19
CA LEU A 83 35.45 18.45 7.00
C LEU A 83 34.90 17.24 7.76
N GLN A 84 34.73 16.10 7.09
CA GLN A 84 34.15 14.87 7.63
C GLN A 84 34.94 14.34 8.83
N GLU A 85 36.27 14.47 8.82
CA GLU A 85 37.13 14.09 9.96
C GLU A 85 36.76 14.84 11.25
N HIS A 86 36.28 16.09 11.12
CA HIS A 86 36.00 16.98 12.25
C HIS A 86 34.52 17.02 12.65
N VAL A 87 33.61 16.57 11.79
CA VAL A 87 32.15 16.62 12.03
C VAL A 87 31.77 16.01 13.38
N SER A 88 32.29 14.83 13.71
CA SER A 88 31.97 14.16 14.99
C SER A 88 32.40 15.01 16.18
N THR A 89 33.68 15.40 16.22
CA THR A 89 34.26 16.14 17.34
C THR A 89 33.59 17.50 17.54
N VAL A 90 33.35 18.26 16.46
CA VAL A 90 32.68 19.57 16.55
C VAL A 90 31.22 19.42 16.98
N THR A 91 30.53 18.39 16.51
CA THR A 91 29.12 18.15 16.86
C THR A 91 28.98 17.78 18.33
N PHE A 92 29.83 16.91 18.88
CA PHE A 92 29.64 16.33 20.21
C PHE A 92 30.49 16.93 21.34
N CYS A 93 31.33 17.93 21.06
CA CYS A 93 32.12 18.60 22.10
C CYS A 93 31.29 19.48 23.05
N SER A 94 31.71 19.56 24.31
CA SER A 94 31.20 20.47 25.33
C SER A 94 31.88 21.84 25.20
N LEU A 95 31.08 22.90 25.35
CA LEU A 95 31.55 24.28 25.40
C LEU A 95 31.50 24.84 26.82
N ASP A 96 31.17 24.00 27.81
CA ASP A 96 30.96 24.42 29.17
C ASP A 96 32.28 24.87 29.81
N GLY A 97 32.34 26.13 30.20
CA GLY A 97 33.53 26.69 30.86
C GLY A 97 34.71 26.99 29.93
N GLU A 98 34.51 26.94 28.60
CA GLU A 98 35.54 27.35 27.64
C GLU A 98 35.87 28.85 27.80
N ARG A 99 37.16 29.17 27.70
CA ARG A 99 37.71 30.51 27.93
C ARG A 99 38.62 30.93 26.79
N CYS A 100 38.72 32.23 26.58
CA CYS A 100 39.66 32.79 25.62
C CYS A 100 41.10 32.40 25.98
N GLN A 101 41.82 31.73 25.07
CA GLN A 101 43.20 31.28 25.32
C GLN A 101 44.18 32.42 25.60
N ARG A 102 43.86 33.66 25.20
CA ARG A 102 44.75 34.83 25.37
C ARG A 102 44.54 35.56 26.69
N CYS A 103 43.29 35.76 27.10
CA CYS A 103 42.95 36.60 28.26
C CYS A 103 42.14 35.89 29.34
N GLN A 104 41.82 34.60 29.18
CA GLN A 104 41.06 33.76 30.11
C GLN A 104 39.63 34.25 30.42
N SER A 105 39.17 35.28 29.69
CA SER A 105 37.79 35.76 29.76
C SER A 105 36.82 34.68 29.27
N PRO A 106 35.62 34.57 29.87
CA PRO A 106 34.60 33.67 29.37
C PRO A 106 34.22 34.03 27.93
N VAL A 107 33.90 33.02 27.13
CA VAL A 107 33.36 33.23 25.77
C VAL A 107 32.00 33.91 25.88
N ASP A 108 31.69 34.78 24.91
CA ASP A 108 30.38 35.43 24.83
C ASP A 108 29.25 34.38 24.86
N PRO A 109 28.31 34.45 25.83
CA PRO A 109 27.18 33.53 25.92
C PRO A 109 26.34 33.44 24.64
N ALA A 110 26.25 34.51 23.84
CA ALA A 110 25.53 34.48 22.57
C ALA A 110 26.21 33.59 21.52
N LEU A 111 27.55 33.62 21.45
CA LEU A 111 28.34 32.78 20.56
C LEU A 111 28.30 31.31 21.00
N VAL A 112 28.32 31.05 22.31
CA VAL A 112 28.15 29.69 22.85
C VAL A 112 26.79 29.12 22.46
N LYS A 113 25.70 29.89 22.63
CA LYS A 113 24.35 29.49 22.21
C LYS A 113 24.26 29.25 20.70
N LEU A 114 24.87 30.11 19.89
CA LEU A 114 24.88 29.96 18.44
C LEU A 114 25.56 28.64 18.03
N LEU A 115 26.71 28.31 18.64
CA LEU A 115 27.41 27.07 18.37
C LEU A 115 26.65 25.84 18.89
N GLN A 116 26.03 25.91 20.08
CA GLN A 116 25.16 24.84 20.59
C GLN A 116 23.99 24.56 19.65
N LEU A 117 23.34 25.60 19.11
CA LEU A 117 22.29 25.44 18.09
C LEU A 117 22.84 24.82 16.81
N ALA A 118 24.03 25.22 16.36
CA ALA A 118 24.69 24.60 15.21
C ALA A 118 24.99 23.12 15.46
N GLN A 119 25.52 22.75 16.62
CA GLN A 119 25.78 21.36 17.00
C GLN A 119 24.51 20.50 17.01
N LEU A 120 23.43 21.00 17.62
CA LEU A 120 22.13 20.30 17.62
C LEU A 120 21.58 20.15 16.19
N THR A 121 21.76 21.19 15.35
CA THR A 121 21.37 21.14 13.94
C THR A 121 22.15 20.06 13.19
N VAL A 122 23.47 20.01 13.35
CA VAL A 122 24.33 19.00 12.69
C VAL A 122 23.99 17.58 13.19
N GLU A 123 23.77 17.39 14.49
CA GLU A 123 23.38 16.10 15.05
C GLU A 123 22.04 15.60 14.48
N TRP A 124 21.07 16.50 14.33
CA TRP A 124 19.80 16.18 13.67
C TRP A 124 19.99 15.84 12.18
N LEU A 125 20.85 16.57 11.47
CA LEU A 125 21.17 16.30 10.08
C LEU A 125 21.86 14.94 9.89
N LEU A 126 22.79 14.57 10.78
CA LEU A 126 23.41 13.24 10.80
C LEU A 126 22.37 12.14 11.02
N HIS A 127 21.44 12.34 11.95
CA HIS A 127 20.32 11.41 12.13
C HIS A 127 19.46 11.29 10.87
N CYS A 128 19.12 12.40 10.21
CA CYS A 128 18.39 12.37 8.95
C CYS A 128 19.17 11.64 7.85
N GLN A 129 20.49 11.82 7.78
CA GLN A 129 21.34 11.13 6.82
C GLN A 129 21.29 9.61 7.06
N ASP A 130 21.47 9.15 8.29
CA ASP A 130 21.41 7.72 8.64
C ASP A 130 20.02 7.15 8.36
N PHE A 131 18.97 7.87 8.78
CA PHE A 131 17.57 7.51 8.55
C PHE A 131 17.27 7.33 7.06
N LEU A 132 17.63 8.33 6.25
CA LEU A 132 17.37 8.30 4.81
C LEU A 132 18.20 7.21 4.13
N SER A 133 19.45 6.99 4.56
CA SER A 133 20.31 5.93 4.02
C SER A 133 19.76 4.54 4.30
N LEU A 134 19.28 4.30 5.52
CA LEU A 134 18.63 3.03 5.89
C LEU A 134 17.31 2.85 5.14
N SER A 135 16.49 3.89 5.06
CA SER A 135 15.21 3.86 4.35
C SER A 135 15.40 3.60 2.84
N LEU A 136 16.40 4.23 2.22
CA LEU A 136 16.75 4.02 0.82
C LEU A 136 17.16 2.57 0.58
N ARG A 137 18.08 2.03 1.40
CA ARG A 137 18.54 0.64 1.28
C ARG A 137 17.37 -0.35 1.41
N ALA A 138 16.50 -0.15 2.40
CA ALA A 138 15.32 -0.99 2.58
C ALA A 138 14.34 -0.89 1.38
N ALA A 139 14.21 0.29 0.75
CA ALA A 139 13.41 0.44 -0.46
C ALA A 139 14.05 -0.27 -1.66
N GLU A 140 15.37 -0.17 -1.83
CA GLU A 140 16.13 -0.86 -2.87
C GLU A 140 16.01 -2.38 -2.75
N GLU A 141 16.13 -2.92 -1.54
CA GLU A 141 15.96 -4.35 -1.26
C GLU A 141 14.54 -4.83 -1.60
N ARG A 142 13.50 -4.08 -1.22
CA ARG A 142 12.11 -4.39 -1.60
C ARG A 142 11.90 -4.36 -3.11
N MET A 143 12.46 -3.37 -3.80
CA MET A 143 12.39 -3.28 -5.26
C MET A 143 13.10 -4.46 -5.92
N ALA A 144 14.26 -4.87 -5.42
CA ALA A 144 14.98 -6.03 -5.92
C ALA A 144 14.19 -7.34 -5.70
N ALA A 145 13.57 -7.50 -4.53
CA ALA A 145 12.72 -8.66 -4.24
C ALA A 145 11.48 -8.73 -5.16
N ALA A 146 10.76 -7.61 -5.31
CA ALA A 146 9.62 -7.52 -6.22
C ALA A 146 10.02 -7.76 -7.69
N GLY A 147 11.22 -7.32 -8.07
CA GLY A 147 11.81 -7.60 -9.39
C GLY A 147 11.97 -9.09 -9.65
N LYS A 148 12.52 -9.84 -8.68
CA LYS A 148 12.67 -11.30 -8.77
C LYS A 148 11.31 -12.01 -8.86
N GLU A 149 10.36 -11.63 -8.01
CA GLU A 149 9.00 -12.21 -8.05
C GLU A 149 8.33 -11.98 -9.41
N ARG A 150 8.47 -10.77 -9.97
CA ARG A 150 7.95 -10.46 -11.31
C ARG A 150 8.58 -11.36 -12.38
N GLU A 151 9.89 -11.58 -12.33
CA GLU A 151 10.58 -12.47 -13.28
C GLU A 151 10.08 -13.92 -13.17
N GLU A 152 9.91 -14.42 -11.95
CA GLU A 152 9.37 -15.76 -11.71
C GLU A 152 7.94 -15.91 -12.25
N LEU A 153 7.07 -14.92 -12.01
CA LEU A 153 5.71 -14.90 -12.54
C LEU A 153 5.68 -14.83 -14.07
N LEU A 154 6.57 -14.05 -14.69
CA LEU A 154 6.67 -14.00 -16.16
C LEU A 154 7.08 -15.36 -16.74
N GLU A 155 8.00 -16.07 -16.10
CA GLU A 155 8.40 -17.40 -16.55
C GLU A 155 7.27 -18.44 -16.36
N GLN A 156 6.50 -18.34 -15.28
CA GLN A 156 5.30 -19.17 -15.09
C GLN A 156 4.23 -18.88 -16.15
N MET A 157 4.00 -17.61 -16.47
CA MET A 157 3.10 -17.19 -17.54
C MET A 157 3.53 -17.76 -18.90
N ARG A 158 4.82 -17.66 -19.24
CA ARG A 158 5.38 -18.22 -20.48
C ARG A 158 5.16 -19.73 -20.57
N LYS A 159 5.41 -20.47 -19.48
CA LYS A 159 5.14 -21.91 -19.41
C LYS A 159 3.66 -22.23 -19.61
N GLN A 160 2.76 -21.42 -19.05
CA GLN A 160 1.33 -21.63 -19.20
C GLN A 160 0.85 -21.33 -20.63
N GLU A 161 1.36 -20.28 -21.26
CA GLU A 161 1.09 -19.98 -22.67
C GLU A 161 1.54 -21.12 -23.60
N GLU A 162 2.71 -21.69 -23.34
CA GLU A 162 3.23 -22.83 -24.10
C GLU A 162 2.33 -24.07 -23.95
N LYS A 163 1.87 -24.37 -22.72
CA LYS A 163 0.89 -25.45 -22.48
C LYS A 163 -0.40 -25.22 -23.23
N VAL A 164 -0.93 -23.99 -23.21
CA VAL A 164 -2.16 -23.64 -23.95
C VAL A 164 -1.97 -23.82 -25.46
N LYS A 165 -0.83 -23.40 -26.01
CA LYS A 165 -0.49 -23.62 -27.43
C LYS A 165 -0.46 -25.12 -27.75
N ASN A 166 0.23 -25.92 -26.94
CA ASN A 166 0.34 -27.37 -27.14
C ASN A 166 -1.04 -28.05 -27.10
N LEU A 167 -1.85 -27.78 -26.06
CA LEU A 167 -3.21 -28.32 -25.95
C LEU A 167 -4.10 -27.89 -27.12
N THR A 168 -3.96 -26.65 -27.60
CA THR A 168 -4.70 -26.17 -28.77
C THR A 168 -4.34 -26.94 -30.03
N THR A 169 -3.06 -27.25 -30.25
CA THR A 169 -2.62 -28.06 -31.38
C THR A 169 -3.13 -29.50 -31.30
N GLU A 170 -3.08 -30.10 -30.10
CA GLU A 170 -3.60 -31.45 -29.86
C GLU A 170 -5.11 -31.53 -30.09
N LEU A 171 -5.88 -30.55 -29.60
CA LEU A 171 -7.32 -30.45 -29.86
C LEU A 171 -7.63 -30.35 -31.35
N LYS A 172 -6.86 -29.57 -32.12
CA LYS A 172 -7.02 -29.48 -33.58
C LYS A 172 -6.74 -30.84 -34.24
N GLN A 173 -5.71 -31.56 -33.80
CA GLN A 173 -5.39 -32.89 -34.31
C GLN A 173 -6.50 -33.90 -34.00
N ARG A 174 -6.97 -33.97 -32.75
CA ARG A 174 -8.06 -34.87 -32.35
C ARG A 174 -9.35 -34.59 -33.13
N LYS A 175 -9.71 -33.32 -33.36
CA LYS A 175 -10.86 -32.95 -34.21
C LYS A 175 -10.71 -33.46 -35.65
N LYS A 176 -9.51 -33.42 -36.23
CA LYS A 176 -9.24 -33.94 -37.58
C LYS A 176 -9.42 -35.46 -37.64
N VAL A 177 -8.94 -36.19 -36.62
CA VAL A 177 -9.12 -37.64 -36.51
C VAL A 177 -10.61 -37.99 -36.45
N ILE A 178 -11.38 -37.33 -35.59
CA ILE A 178 -12.83 -37.55 -35.45
C ILE A 178 -13.57 -37.32 -36.78
N ARG A 179 -13.28 -36.20 -37.48
CA ARG A 179 -13.89 -35.91 -38.79
C ARG A 179 -13.57 -36.99 -39.82
N THR A 180 -12.33 -37.49 -39.83
CA THR A 180 -11.90 -38.55 -40.75
C THR A 180 -12.65 -39.85 -40.47
N GLN A 181 -12.76 -40.24 -39.19
CA GLN A 181 -13.52 -41.42 -38.78
C GLN A 181 -15.00 -41.32 -39.16
N GLN A 182 -15.64 -40.16 -38.93
CA GLN A 182 -17.04 -39.94 -39.30
C GLN A 182 -17.27 -40.12 -40.81
N SER A 183 -16.38 -39.55 -41.65
CA SER A 183 -16.49 -39.66 -43.11
C SER A 183 -16.38 -41.09 -43.63
N LEU A 184 -15.61 -41.97 -42.96
CA LEU A 184 -15.47 -43.37 -43.35
C LEU A 184 -16.72 -44.20 -43.02
N LEU A 185 -17.52 -43.76 -42.03
CA LEU A 185 -18.70 -44.49 -41.56
C LEU A 185 -19.98 -44.12 -42.31
N THR A 186 -20.09 -42.88 -42.83
CA THR A 186 -21.32 -42.37 -43.46
C THR A 186 -21.80 -43.16 -44.70
N PRO A 187 -20.95 -43.59 -45.65
CA PRO A 187 -21.42 -44.32 -46.84
C PRO A 187 -22.00 -45.71 -46.55
N ARG A 188 -21.64 -46.33 -45.42
CA ARG A 188 -22.16 -47.65 -45.03
C ARG A 188 -23.62 -47.62 -44.59
N ILE A 189 -24.17 -46.44 -44.30
CA ILE A 189 -25.51 -46.29 -43.70
C ILE A 189 -26.62 -46.10 -44.77
N ILE A 190 -26.28 -45.79 -46.04
CA ILE A 190 -27.25 -45.37 -47.07
C ILE A 190 -27.30 -46.35 -48.28
N SER A 191 -27.21 -47.67 -48.05
CA SER A 191 -27.23 -48.66 -49.15
C SER A 191 -28.57 -49.39 -49.30
N SER A 192 -28.99 -49.62 -50.55
CA SER A 192 -30.18 -50.39 -50.95
C SER A 192 -30.16 -51.83 -50.43
N HIS A 193 -31.30 -52.36 -49.99
CA HIS A 193 -31.43 -53.69 -49.38
C HIS A 193 -31.48 -54.80 -50.44
N LYS A 194 -30.31 -55.34 -50.79
CA LYS A 194 -30.17 -56.49 -51.70
C LYS A 194 -30.22 -57.80 -50.93
N CYS A 195 -30.86 -58.83 -51.51
CA CYS A 195 -30.73 -60.18 -50.97
C CYS A 195 -29.31 -60.70 -51.21
N ALA A 196 -28.71 -61.32 -50.20
CA ALA A 196 -27.36 -61.88 -50.29
C ALA A 196 -27.32 -63.25 -50.99
N HIS A 197 -28.48 -63.86 -51.21
CA HIS A 197 -28.60 -65.25 -51.70
C HIS A 197 -29.29 -65.34 -53.07
N CYS A 198 -29.78 -64.22 -53.61
CA CYS A 198 -30.24 -64.11 -55.00
C CYS A 198 -30.22 -62.64 -55.47
N ASP A 199 -30.36 -62.40 -56.77
CA ASP A 199 -30.19 -61.06 -57.37
C ASP A 199 -31.37 -60.08 -57.14
N LYS A 200 -32.27 -60.37 -56.19
CA LYS A 200 -33.44 -59.53 -55.93
C LYS A 200 -33.08 -58.37 -54.99
N SER A 201 -33.45 -57.17 -55.43
CA SER A 201 -33.29 -55.93 -54.66
C SER A 201 -34.65 -55.42 -54.23
N PHE A 202 -34.76 -55.01 -52.97
CA PHE A 202 -36.04 -54.62 -52.38
C PHE A 202 -36.02 -53.15 -51.99
N LEU A 203 -37.18 -52.52 -52.17
CA LEU A 203 -37.37 -51.09 -51.91
C LEU A 203 -37.26 -50.74 -50.41
N ASN A 204 -37.53 -51.71 -49.52
CA ASN A 204 -37.35 -51.55 -48.09
C ASN A 204 -36.90 -52.88 -47.44
N SER A 205 -36.38 -52.79 -46.21
CA SER A 205 -35.90 -53.95 -45.44
C SER A 205 -37.00 -55.00 -45.19
N ALA A 206 -38.24 -54.58 -44.95
CA ALA A 206 -39.35 -55.49 -44.65
C ALA A 206 -39.66 -56.46 -45.80
N PHE A 207 -39.63 -55.98 -47.05
CA PHE A 207 -39.82 -56.84 -48.22
C PHE A 207 -38.66 -57.83 -48.40
N LEU A 208 -37.42 -57.41 -48.08
CA LEU A 208 -36.27 -58.32 -48.07
C LEU A 208 -36.41 -59.39 -46.99
N THR A 209 -36.79 -59.03 -45.76
CA THR A 209 -37.00 -59.98 -44.66
C THR A 209 -38.06 -61.03 -45.02
N ASN A 210 -39.20 -60.61 -45.59
CA ASN A 210 -40.24 -61.55 -46.01
C ASN A 210 -39.78 -62.47 -47.14
N HIS A 211 -38.97 -61.94 -48.07
CA HIS A 211 -38.36 -62.73 -49.12
C HIS A 211 -37.40 -63.78 -48.55
N MET A 212 -36.54 -63.41 -47.60
CA MET A 212 -35.62 -64.33 -46.93
C MET A 212 -36.39 -65.42 -46.17
N GLN A 213 -37.42 -65.06 -45.41
CA GLN A 213 -38.23 -66.02 -44.66
C GLN A 213 -38.91 -67.08 -45.55
N ARG A 214 -39.33 -66.73 -46.78
CA ARG A 214 -40.06 -67.65 -47.68
C ARG A 214 -39.16 -68.46 -48.62
N ARG A 215 -38.00 -67.91 -48.99
CA ARG A 215 -37.14 -68.48 -50.05
C ARG A 215 -35.77 -68.92 -49.54
N HIS A 216 -35.34 -68.44 -48.37
CA HIS A 216 -34.06 -68.72 -47.71
C HIS A 216 -34.28 -68.94 -46.19
N PRO A 217 -35.12 -69.91 -45.78
CA PRO A 217 -35.58 -70.04 -44.39
C PRO A 217 -34.46 -70.42 -43.40
N ASP A 218 -33.51 -71.25 -43.83
CA ASP A 218 -32.39 -71.68 -42.99
C ASP A 218 -31.41 -70.52 -42.74
N GLU A 219 -31.13 -69.72 -43.77
CA GLU A 219 -30.29 -68.52 -43.66
C GLU A 219 -30.99 -67.38 -42.91
N HIS A 220 -32.31 -67.23 -43.09
CA HIS A 220 -33.13 -66.30 -42.31
C HIS A 220 -33.08 -66.63 -40.81
N HIS A 221 -33.09 -67.91 -40.44
CA HIS A 221 -32.99 -68.32 -39.03
C HIS A 221 -31.61 -68.03 -38.44
N ALA A 222 -30.53 -68.32 -39.17
CA ALA A 222 -29.17 -67.97 -38.75
C ALA A 222 -28.97 -66.44 -38.63
N GLN A 223 -29.59 -65.67 -39.52
CA GLN A 223 -29.55 -64.21 -39.48
C GLN A 223 -30.32 -63.63 -38.29
N LEU A 224 -31.46 -64.22 -37.91
CA LEU A 224 -32.21 -63.81 -36.70
C LEU A 224 -31.39 -64.01 -35.41
N GLN A 225 -30.62 -65.08 -35.31
CA GLN A 225 -29.73 -65.29 -34.16
C GLN A 225 -28.60 -64.24 -34.12
N SER A 226 -27.96 -63.98 -35.27
CA SER A 226 -26.95 -62.92 -35.38
C SER A 226 -27.51 -61.51 -35.11
N ASP A 227 -28.74 -61.23 -35.54
CA ASP A 227 -29.39 -59.94 -35.34
C ASP A 227 -29.86 -59.75 -33.89
N SER A 228 -30.15 -60.84 -33.17
CA SER A 228 -30.36 -60.82 -31.72
C SER A 228 -29.10 -60.36 -30.97
N ASP A 229 -27.92 -60.90 -31.32
CA ASP A 229 -26.64 -60.50 -30.73
C ASP A 229 -26.25 -59.06 -31.09
N LYS A 230 -26.52 -58.62 -32.33
CA LYS A 230 -26.34 -57.21 -32.71
C LYS A 230 -27.30 -56.31 -31.96
N LYS A 231 -28.54 -56.75 -31.69
CA LYS A 231 -29.54 -55.97 -30.98
C LYS A 231 -29.13 -55.73 -29.53
N SER A 232 -28.60 -56.75 -28.84
CA SER A 232 -28.06 -56.58 -27.49
C SER A 232 -26.85 -55.65 -27.47
N GLN A 233 -25.97 -55.73 -28.47
CA GLN A 233 -24.85 -54.78 -28.63
C GLN A 233 -25.32 -53.34 -28.92
N ILE A 234 -26.36 -53.17 -29.75
CA ILE A 234 -26.96 -51.86 -30.02
C ILE A 234 -27.63 -51.28 -28.77
N GLU A 235 -28.30 -52.10 -27.96
CA GLU A 235 -28.88 -51.67 -26.69
C GLU A 235 -27.78 -51.23 -25.70
N SER A 236 -26.67 -51.95 -25.63
CA SER A 236 -25.50 -51.55 -24.83
C SER A 236 -24.91 -50.20 -25.31
N LEU A 237 -24.70 -50.03 -26.62
CA LEU A 237 -24.20 -48.77 -27.18
C LEU A 237 -25.20 -47.61 -27.01
N LYS A 238 -26.50 -47.87 -27.02
CA LYS A 238 -27.52 -46.84 -26.74
C LYS A 238 -27.46 -46.36 -25.30
N LEU A 239 -27.25 -47.26 -24.35
CA LEU A 239 -27.04 -46.91 -22.94
C LEU A 239 -25.77 -46.07 -22.78
N GLU A 240 -24.68 -46.45 -23.44
CA GLU A 240 -23.43 -45.69 -23.43
C GLU A 240 -23.57 -44.30 -24.05
N ILE A 241 -24.28 -44.19 -25.19
CA ILE A 241 -24.61 -42.90 -25.81
C ILE A 241 -25.49 -42.05 -24.86
N GLY A 242 -26.43 -42.68 -24.14
CA GLY A 242 -27.25 -42.01 -23.13
C GLY A 242 -26.39 -41.43 -22.01
N ALA A 243 -25.50 -42.24 -21.44
CA ALA A 243 -24.57 -41.82 -20.39
C ALA A 243 -23.63 -40.70 -20.85
N LEU A 244 -23.09 -40.78 -22.08
CA LEU A 244 -22.24 -39.74 -22.63
C LEU A 244 -23.00 -38.43 -22.90
N LYS A 245 -24.27 -38.50 -23.33
CA LYS A 245 -25.12 -37.32 -23.48
C LYS A 245 -25.41 -36.64 -22.14
N GLU A 246 -25.71 -37.42 -21.11
CA GLU A 246 -25.87 -36.94 -19.74
C GLU A 246 -24.59 -36.22 -19.26
N GLN A 247 -23.43 -36.83 -19.47
CA GLN A 247 -22.14 -36.26 -19.10
C GLN A 247 -21.84 -34.94 -19.84
N ILE A 248 -22.18 -34.85 -21.14
CA ILE A 248 -22.03 -33.61 -21.91
C ILE A 248 -22.99 -32.53 -21.38
N ALA A 249 -24.24 -32.88 -21.06
CA ALA A 249 -25.21 -31.94 -20.50
C ALA A 249 -24.73 -31.38 -19.15
N GLN A 250 -24.21 -32.25 -18.27
CA GLN A 250 -23.62 -31.84 -16.99
C GLN A 250 -22.41 -30.92 -17.19
N GLN A 251 -21.52 -31.22 -18.13
CA GLN A 251 -20.39 -30.33 -18.44
C GLN A 251 -20.83 -28.97 -18.99
N GLN A 252 -21.85 -28.94 -19.85
CA GLN A 252 -22.41 -27.69 -20.37
C GLN A 252 -23.02 -26.84 -19.26
N GLN A 253 -23.76 -27.46 -18.33
CA GLN A 253 -24.32 -26.76 -17.17
C GLN A 253 -23.22 -26.23 -16.24
N ALA A 254 -22.16 -27.00 -15.98
CA ALA A 254 -21.03 -26.57 -15.17
C ALA A 254 -20.27 -25.39 -15.80
N LEU A 255 -20.09 -25.40 -17.13
CA LEU A 255 -19.48 -24.28 -17.87
C LEU A 255 -20.36 -23.03 -17.83
N ALA A 256 -21.68 -23.18 -17.97
CA ALA A 256 -22.61 -22.06 -17.86
C ALA A 256 -22.56 -21.44 -16.45
N ALA A 257 -22.55 -22.26 -15.40
CA ALA A 257 -22.43 -21.81 -14.02
C ALA A 257 -21.10 -21.05 -13.78
N LYS A 258 -19.97 -21.57 -14.29
CA LYS A 258 -18.68 -20.87 -14.22
C LYS A 258 -18.69 -19.53 -14.95
N THR A 259 -19.32 -19.46 -16.12
CA THR A 259 -19.42 -18.22 -16.90
C THR A 259 -20.23 -17.16 -16.16
N VAL A 260 -21.28 -17.56 -15.43
CA VAL A 260 -22.05 -16.64 -14.56
C VAL A 260 -21.19 -16.16 -13.40
N GLN A 261 -20.49 -17.08 -12.72
CA GLN A 261 -19.59 -16.74 -11.62
C GLN A 261 -18.46 -15.79 -12.03
N GLU A 262 -17.84 -15.99 -13.19
CA GLU A 262 -16.81 -15.10 -13.73
C GLU A 262 -17.37 -13.69 -14.01
N LYS A 263 -18.57 -13.59 -14.58
CA LYS A 263 -19.23 -12.29 -14.81
C LYS A 263 -19.57 -11.55 -13.52
N GLU A 264 -20.01 -12.28 -12.48
CA GLU A 264 -20.24 -11.70 -11.15
C GLU A 264 -18.93 -11.20 -10.55
N GLN A 265 -17.85 -11.98 -10.65
CA GLN A 265 -16.53 -11.60 -10.16
C GLN A 265 -15.99 -10.36 -10.90
N GLU A 266 -16.13 -10.30 -12.21
CA GLU A 266 -15.78 -9.13 -13.01
C GLU A 266 -16.63 -7.90 -12.63
N SER A 267 -17.91 -8.07 -12.31
CA SER A 267 -18.77 -6.99 -11.83
C SER A 267 -18.29 -6.43 -10.50
N VAL A 268 -18.01 -7.31 -9.53
CA VAL A 268 -17.49 -6.92 -8.21
C VAL A 268 -16.14 -6.21 -8.36
N GLN A 269 -15.24 -6.72 -9.19
CA GLN A 269 -13.95 -6.08 -9.45
C GLN A 269 -14.12 -4.68 -10.06
N ARG A 270 -15.08 -4.52 -10.99
CA ARG A 270 -15.39 -3.23 -11.60
C ARG A 270 -15.96 -2.23 -10.60
N ASP A 271 -16.82 -2.68 -9.68
CA ASP A 271 -17.39 -1.81 -8.65
C ASP A 271 -16.33 -1.41 -7.60
N LEU A 272 -15.42 -2.31 -7.23
CA LEU A 272 -14.29 -1.98 -6.36
C LEU A 272 -13.38 -0.90 -6.98
N LEU A 273 -13.09 -1.00 -8.29
CA LEU A 273 -12.33 0.03 -9.00
C LEU A 273 -13.03 1.39 -9.00
N ARG A 274 -14.37 1.41 -9.11
CA ARG A 274 -15.15 2.65 -9.01
C ARG A 274 -15.11 3.27 -7.62
N GLU A 275 -15.12 2.45 -6.57
CA GLU A 275 -14.99 2.94 -5.20
C GLU A 275 -13.59 3.50 -4.92
N LEU A 276 -12.54 2.86 -5.43
CA LEU A 276 -11.18 3.39 -5.32
C LEU A 276 -11.06 4.76 -6.01
N ASP A 277 -11.60 4.91 -7.23
CA ASP A 277 -11.61 6.20 -7.95
C ASP A 277 -12.41 7.29 -7.18
N ARG A 278 -13.53 6.92 -6.54
CA ARG A 278 -14.28 7.83 -5.66
C ARG A 278 -13.47 8.27 -4.44
N MET A 279 -12.72 7.36 -3.83
CA MET A 279 -11.86 7.68 -2.68
C MET A 279 -10.68 8.57 -3.10
N ASP A 280 -10.02 8.27 -4.21
CA ASP A 280 -8.93 9.08 -4.75
C ASP A 280 -9.40 10.51 -5.05
N LYS A 281 -10.58 10.66 -5.65
CA LYS A 281 -11.18 11.98 -5.88
C LYS A 281 -11.45 12.74 -4.58
N LYS A 282 -11.97 12.07 -3.54
CA LYS A 282 -12.17 12.71 -2.21
C LYS A 282 -10.85 13.15 -1.57
N ILE A 283 -9.79 12.35 -1.72
CA ILE A 283 -8.45 12.69 -1.22
C ILE A 283 -7.90 13.90 -1.98
N GLU A 284 -8.06 13.92 -3.30
CA GLU A 284 -7.65 15.04 -4.16
C GLU A 284 -8.40 16.34 -3.77
N ASP A 285 -9.73 16.26 -3.62
CA ASP A 285 -10.57 17.39 -3.22
C ASP A 285 -10.20 17.92 -1.82
N SER A 286 -9.92 17.02 -0.86
CA SER A 286 -9.46 17.37 0.49
C SER A 286 -8.09 18.04 0.45
N ARG A 287 -7.15 17.49 -0.33
CA ARG A 287 -5.80 18.04 -0.51
C ARG A 287 -5.84 19.45 -1.11
N ASP A 288 -6.72 19.67 -2.09
CA ASP A 288 -6.91 20.98 -2.71
C ASP A 288 -7.65 21.96 -1.79
N GLY A 289 -8.52 21.47 -0.92
CA GLY A 289 -9.08 22.25 0.19
C GLY A 289 -8.00 22.79 1.12
N ILE A 290 -7.15 21.89 1.64
CA ILE A 290 -6.04 22.25 2.53
C ILE A 290 -5.06 23.21 1.85
N ARG A 291 -4.77 22.99 0.56
CA ARG A 291 -3.91 23.90 -0.23
C ARG A 291 -4.47 25.31 -0.29
N ARG A 292 -5.77 25.45 -0.61
CA ARG A 292 -6.46 26.74 -0.68
C ARG A 292 -6.49 27.43 0.68
N GLU A 293 -6.79 26.71 1.76
CA GLU A 293 -6.76 27.27 3.12
C GLU A 293 -5.38 27.77 3.51
N MET A 294 -4.34 26.98 3.21
CA MET A 294 -2.96 27.37 3.46
C MET A 294 -2.57 28.64 2.66
N GLU A 295 -2.99 28.77 1.41
CA GLU A 295 -2.78 29.98 0.60
C GLU A 295 -3.49 31.21 1.18
N LEU A 296 -4.72 31.04 1.67
CA LEU A 296 -5.47 32.10 2.35
C LEU A 296 -4.76 32.53 3.65
N LEU A 297 -4.27 31.57 4.44
CA LEU A 297 -3.52 31.85 5.67
C LEU A 297 -2.20 32.57 5.38
N TYR A 298 -1.44 32.13 4.37
CA TYR A 298 -0.21 32.81 3.96
C TYR A 298 -0.48 34.25 3.50
N SER A 299 -1.51 34.46 2.68
CA SER A 299 -1.89 35.78 2.19
C SER A 299 -2.28 36.72 3.34
N ARG A 300 -3.08 36.22 4.30
CA ARG A 300 -3.48 36.95 5.49
C ARG A 300 -2.29 37.27 6.41
N ASN A 301 -1.35 36.34 6.57
CA ASN A 301 -0.14 36.54 7.36
C ASN A 301 0.76 37.64 6.75
N ILE A 302 0.96 37.62 5.44
CA ILE A 302 1.71 38.68 4.71
C ILE A 302 1.02 40.04 4.89
N GLN A 303 -0.31 40.08 4.78
CA GLN A 303 -1.06 41.32 4.97
C GLN A 303 -0.90 41.87 6.40
N ALA A 304 -1.03 41.04 7.42
CA ALA A 304 -0.82 41.43 8.81
C ALA A 304 0.62 41.93 9.06
N LEU A 305 1.63 41.29 8.47
CA LEU A 305 3.03 41.71 8.56
C LEU A 305 3.24 43.11 7.94
N ASN A 306 2.63 43.35 6.79
CA ASN A 306 2.68 44.66 6.11
C ASN A 306 1.98 45.75 6.92
N GLU A 307 0.85 45.44 7.55
CA GLU A 307 0.13 46.37 8.43
C GLU A 307 0.96 46.75 9.66
N VAL A 308 1.62 45.77 10.31
CA VAL A 308 2.53 46.02 11.43
C VAL A 308 3.72 46.90 11.00
N ASN A 309 4.31 46.61 9.84
CA ASN A 309 5.46 47.36 9.33
C ASN A 309 5.09 48.81 8.96
N GLN A 310 3.91 49.03 8.37
CA GLN A 310 3.39 50.38 8.11
C GLN A 310 3.07 51.16 9.40
N ASN A 311 2.56 50.48 10.44
CA ASN A 311 2.26 51.12 11.72
C ASN A 311 3.55 51.49 12.48
N GLN A 312 4.60 50.67 12.41
CA GLN A 312 5.92 51.00 12.94
C GLN A 312 6.56 52.20 12.22
N SER A 313 6.47 52.27 10.89
CA SER A 313 7.01 53.41 10.13
C SER A 313 6.27 54.73 10.39
N LYS A 314 5.01 54.67 10.82
CA LYS A 314 4.24 55.86 11.23
C LYS A 314 4.60 56.33 12.64
N GLN A 315 4.94 55.40 13.55
CA GLN A 315 5.46 55.72 14.88
C GLN A 315 6.87 56.34 14.85
N GLU A 316 7.75 55.89 13.94
CA GLU A 316 9.12 56.45 13.83
C GLU A 316 9.16 57.88 13.24
N LYS A 317 8.12 58.30 12.50
CA LYS A 317 8.02 59.67 11.95
C LYS A 317 7.47 60.71 12.92
N GLN A 318 7.12 60.33 14.15
CA GLN A 318 6.60 61.25 15.18
C GLN A 318 7.44 61.17 16.47
N GLY A 319 8.53 61.92 16.55
CA GLY A 319 9.23 62.28 17.79
C GLY A 319 10.13 63.51 17.55
N ALA A 320 10.13 64.60 18.31
CA ALA A 320 9.57 64.95 19.64
C ALA A 320 9.31 66.51 19.72
N PRO A 321 8.83 67.15 20.82
CA PRO A 321 9.50 67.16 22.14
C PRO A 321 8.62 67.08 23.43
N ALA A 322 9.25 66.52 24.47
CA ALA A 322 9.17 66.77 25.93
C ALA A 322 7.82 66.88 26.67
N ASN A 323 7.50 65.86 27.50
CA ASN A 323 6.87 66.00 28.83
C ASN A 323 7.01 64.67 29.62
N PRO A 324 7.38 64.62 30.91
CA PRO A 324 7.50 63.37 31.66
C PRO A 324 6.14 62.99 32.28
N GLN A 325 5.27 62.36 31.48
CA GLN A 325 4.13 61.60 31.98
C GLN A 325 3.61 60.41 31.12
N PRO A 326 4.30 59.84 30.08
CA PRO A 326 3.64 58.86 29.21
C PRO A 326 3.73 57.40 29.67
N GLU A 327 4.57 57.03 30.64
CA GLU A 327 4.83 55.61 30.96
C GLU A 327 3.56 54.85 31.37
N ARG A 328 2.67 55.46 32.16
CA ARG A 328 1.42 54.80 32.57
C ARG A 328 0.43 54.57 31.43
N ASP A 329 0.40 55.41 30.40
CA ASP A 329 -0.60 55.34 29.33
C ASP A 329 -0.19 54.35 28.23
N VAL A 330 1.13 54.21 27.99
CA VAL A 330 1.70 53.17 27.12
C VAL A 330 1.58 51.79 27.79
N ASP A 331 1.74 51.72 29.11
CA ASP A 331 1.53 50.48 29.88
C ASP A 331 0.06 50.04 29.86
N VAL A 332 -0.90 50.96 30.02
CA VAL A 332 -2.34 50.64 29.94
C VAL A 332 -2.73 50.14 28.54
N PHE A 333 -2.19 50.74 27.48
CA PHE A 333 -2.46 50.28 26.10
C PHE A 333 -1.84 48.90 25.83
N ARG A 334 -0.62 48.65 26.32
CA ARG A 334 0.05 47.34 26.24
C ARG A 334 -0.71 46.27 27.04
N GLU A 335 -1.23 46.64 28.20
CA GLU A 335 -2.02 45.75 29.06
C GLU A 335 -3.39 45.42 28.44
N MET A 336 -4.04 46.40 27.80
CA MET A 336 -5.27 46.17 27.04
C MET A 336 -5.05 45.27 25.82
N GLN A 337 -3.94 45.44 25.09
CA GLN A 337 -3.52 44.53 24.01
C GLN A 337 -3.23 43.11 24.52
N LEU A 338 -2.52 42.97 25.63
CA LEU A 338 -2.28 41.68 26.30
C LEU A 338 -3.57 41.02 26.76
N GLN A 339 -4.52 41.78 27.32
CA GLN A 339 -5.84 41.26 27.69
C GLN A 339 -6.63 40.79 26.47
N GLN A 340 -6.53 41.51 25.34
CA GLN A 340 -7.19 41.11 24.11
C GLN A 340 -6.58 39.83 23.51
N MET A 341 -5.26 39.69 23.55
CA MET A 341 -4.57 38.45 23.15
C MET A 341 -4.93 37.28 24.08
N LYS A 342 -4.98 37.49 25.40
CA LYS A 342 -5.43 36.46 26.36
C LYS A 342 -6.89 36.05 26.16
N LYS A 343 -7.77 36.98 25.75
CA LYS A 343 -9.17 36.65 25.39
C LYS A 343 -9.23 35.79 24.12
N GLN A 344 -8.39 36.07 23.12
CA GLN A 344 -8.29 35.26 21.91
C GLN A 344 -7.73 33.87 22.23
N GLU A 345 -6.67 33.79 23.03
CA GLU A 345 -6.05 32.54 23.48
C GLU A 345 -7.06 31.64 24.19
N LYS A 346 -7.79 32.17 25.20
CA LYS A 346 -8.88 31.43 25.86
C LYS A 346 -9.95 30.94 24.89
N LYS A 347 -10.33 31.77 23.90
CA LYS A 347 -11.34 31.40 22.91
C LYS A 347 -10.87 30.26 22.01
N TRP A 348 -9.61 30.29 21.58
CA TRP A 348 -9.01 29.22 20.78
C TRP A 348 -8.82 27.95 21.59
N GLU A 349 -8.42 28.07 22.85
CA GLU A 349 -8.27 26.94 23.78
C GLU A 349 -9.62 26.24 24.03
N SER A 350 -10.70 27.00 24.25
CA SER A 350 -12.05 26.43 24.36
C SER A 350 -12.51 25.72 23.07
N ARG A 351 -12.27 26.33 21.90
CA ARG A 351 -12.59 25.71 20.60
C ARG A 351 -11.81 24.41 20.37
N LEU A 352 -10.54 24.38 20.73
CA LEU A 352 -9.70 23.21 20.59
C LEU A 352 -10.15 22.08 21.53
N GLN A 353 -10.56 22.43 22.76
CA GLN A 353 -11.16 21.48 23.70
C GLN A 353 -12.48 20.90 23.19
N GLU A 354 -13.35 21.74 22.63
CA GLU A 354 -14.63 21.33 22.03
C GLU A 354 -14.40 20.36 20.86
N LEU A 355 -13.49 20.71 19.93
CA LEU A 355 -13.15 19.85 18.79
C LEU A 355 -12.56 18.51 19.24
N LYS A 356 -11.74 18.51 20.29
CA LYS A 356 -11.16 17.29 20.86
C LYS A 356 -12.24 16.41 21.49
N ALA A 357 -13.21 17.01 22.19
CA ALA A 357 -14.33 16.30 22.79
C ALA A 357 -15.25 15.68 21.72
N GLU A 358 -15.54 16.40 20.64
CA GLU A 358 -16.28 15.87 19.48
C GLU A 358 -15.55 14.68 18.86
N HIS A 359 -14.25 14.81 18.60
CA HIS A 359 -13.48 13.74 17.99
C HIS A 359 -13.37 12.49 18.89
N ASP A 360 -13.26 12.68 20.21
CA ASP A 360 -13.31 11.57 21.18
C ASP A 360 -14.71 10.93 21.25
N PHE A 361 -15.78 11.70 21.06
CA PHE A 361 -17.15 11.19 20.97
C PHE A 361 -17.34 10.35 19.69
N GLU A 362 -16.95 10.87 18.53
CA GLU A 362 -17.01 10.15 17.24
C GLU A 362 -16.20 8.86 17.28
N ARG A 363 -15.00 8.91 17.86
CA ARG A 363 -14.15 7.72 18.03
C ARG A 363 -14.85 6.65 18.87
N LYS A 364 -15.50 7.03 19.98
CA LYS A 364 -16.25 6.08 20.82
C LYS A 364 -17.45 5.51 20.08
N GLN A 365 -18.18 6.34 19.33
CA GLN A 365 -19.32 5.91 18.52
C GLN A 365 -18.90 4.89 17.46
N LEU A 366 -17.80 5.14 16.73
CA LEU A 366 -17.28 4.21 15.72
C LEU A 366 -16.80 2.89 16.33
N LEU A 367 -16.18 2.94 17.52
CA LEU A 367 -15.79 1.72 18.25
C LEU A 367 -17.01 0.89 18.67
N ASP A 368 -18.08 1.55 19.09
CA ASP A 368 -19.34 0.88 19.44
C ASP A 368 -20.02 0.27 18.21
N GLU A 369 -20.05 0.98 17.08
CA GLU A 369 -20.54 0.44 15.80
C GLU A 369 -19.72 -0.76 15.32
N LEU A 370 -18.39 -0.69 15.40
CA LEU A 370 -17.52 -1.83 15.08
C LEU A 370 -17.80 -3.03 15.99
N SER A 371 -18.02 -2.78 17.27
CA SER A 371 -18.36 -3.83 18.25
C SER A 371 -19.73 -4.45 17.94
N ARG A 372 -20.73 -3.64 17.56
CA ARG A 372 -22.06 -4.12 17.12
C ARG A 372 -21.96 -4.95 15.84
N VAL A 373 -21.17 -4.51 14.86
CA VAL A 373 -20.97 -5.25 13.61
C VAL A 373 -20.22 -6.58 13.87
N GLN A 374 -19.23 -6.58 14.76
CA GLN A 374 -18.56 -7.82 15.20
C GLN A 374 -19.51 -8.75 15.96
N ALA A 375 -20.35 -8.23 16.85
CA ALA A 375 -21.34 -9.01 17.59
C ALA A 375 -22.40 -9.62 16.67
N VAL A 376 -22.88 -8.89 15.66
CA VAL A 376 -23.80 -9.43 14.64
C VAL A 376 -23.13 -10.51 13.80
N ARG A 377 -21.83 -10.34 13.49
CA ARG A 377 -21.04 -11.34 12.75
C ARG A 377 -20.80 -12.62 13.55
N VAL A 378 -20.66 -12.52 14.87
CA VAL A 378 -20.56 -13.68 15.78
C VAL A 378 -21.94 -14.29 16.05
N GLY A 379 -23.00 -13.50 16.18
CA GLY A 379 -24.38 -13.98 16.38
C GLY A 379 -25.00 -14.68 15.16
N ALA A 380 -24.54 -14.37 13.94
CA ALA A 380 -24.93 -15.08 12.72
C ALA A 380 -24.23 -16.44 12.54
N ALA A 381 -23.19 -16.73 13.34
CA ALA A 381 -22.53 -18.03 13.44
C ALA A 381 -22.94 -18.70 14.76
N GLY A 382 -24.15 -19.25 14.80
CA GLY A 382 -24.78 -19.74 16.04
C GLY A 382 -23.94 -20.75 16.85
N GLY A 383 -23.99 -20.59 18.18
CA GLY A 383 -23.57 -21.53 19.21
C GLY A 383 -24.09 -21.08 20.58
N GLN A 384 -24.62 -22.01 21.37
CA GLN A 384 -25.47 -21.84 22.57
C GLN A 384 -24.85 -21.04 23.74
N PRO A 385 -25.66 -20.49 24.66
CA PRO A 385 -25.16 -19.94 25.92
C PRO A 385 -24.87 -21.08 26.90
N GLU A 386 -23.60 -21.21 27.32
CA GLU A 386 -23.23 -22.01 28.48
C GLU A 386 -23.27 -21.10 29.71
N ALA A 387 -24.14 -21.44 30.65
CA ALA A 387 -24.24 -20.78 31.94
C ALA A 387 -23.06 -21.21 32.83
N ALA A 388 -22.29 -20.24 33.31
CA ALA A 388 -21.38 -20.44 34.43
C ALA A 388 -21.64 -19.33 35.46
N ALA A 389 -22.16 -19.76 36.60
CA ALA A 389 -22.23 -19.01 37.83
C ALA A 389 -20.93 -19.17 38.62
N GLY A 390 -20.65 -18.18 39.47
CA GLY A 390 -19.57 -18.15 40.47
C GLY A 390 -18.44 -17.19 40.06
N ASP A 391 -17.89 -16.34 40.90
CA ASP A 391 -18.10 -16.04 42.32
C ASP A 391 -17.54 -14.61 42.54
N ASP A 392 -17.99 -13.98 43.63
CA ASP A 392 -17.45 -12.74 44.19
C ASP A 392 -15.93 -12.78 44.38
N GLU A 393 -15.22 -11.72 43.99
CA GLU A 393 -14.07 -11.25 44.76
C GLU A 393 -13.89 -9.73 44.66
N GLU A 394 -14.13 -9.11 45.81
CA GLU A 394 -13.90 -7.72 46.16
C GLU A 394 -12.41 -7.45 46.31
N ALA A 395 -11.89 -6.46 45.58
CA ALA A 395 -10.61 -5.83 45.91
C ALA A 395 -10.69 -4.32 45.64
N ALA A 396 -11.01 -3.60 46.71
CA ALA A 396 -10.72 -2.19 46.86
C ALA A 396 -9.19 -1.95 46.80
N GLY A 397 -8.77 -0.82 46.23
CA GLY A 397 -7.35 -0.48 46.15
C GLY A 397 -7.09 0.86 45.48
N GLU A 398 -7.24 1.91 46.29
CA GLU A 398 -6.80 3.30 46.17
C GLU A 398 -5.57 3.58 45.27
N GLY A 399 -5.60 4.71 44.55
CA GLY A 399 -4.45 5.22 43.80
C GLY A 399 -4.72 6.53 43.07
N ALA A 400 -4.73 7.62 43.84
CA ALA A 400 -4.93 9.00 43.44
C ALA A 400 -4.13 9.51 42.23
N ASP A 401 -4.79 10.41 41.49
CA ASP A 401 -4.29 11.71 40.99
C ASP A 401 -2.78 11.89 40.82
N HIS A 402 -2.34 12.09 39.57
CA HIS A 402 -1.64 13.30 39.10
C HIS A 402 -1.13 13.09 37.67
N GLN A 403 -1.70 13.79 36.69
CA GLN A 403 -0.97 14.58 35.69
C GLN A 403 -1.94 15.26 34.70
N SER A 404 -2.44 16.40 35.17
CA SER A 404 -2.75 17.54 34.30
C SER A 404 -1.44 18.22 33.88
N SER A 405 -1.47 18.84 32.71
CA SER A 405 -0.48 19.77 32.12
C SER A 405 0.74 19.17 31.41
N ALA A 406 0.67 19.09 30.08
CA ALA A 406 1.39 20.00 29.18
C ALA A 406 1.36 19.46 27.72
N SER A 407 0.22 19.66 27.04
CA SER A 407 0.17 19.78 25.59
C SER A 407 -0.01 21.26 25.28
N ALA A 408 1.09 21.99 25.30
CA ALA A 408 1.24 23.27 24.61
C ALA A 408 2.60 23.21 23.92
N ASP A 409 2.65 23.71 22.68
CA ASP A 409 3.86 23.93 21.88
C ASP A 409 4.36 22.79 20.98
N GLN A 410 3.47 22.29 20.10
CA GLN A 410 3.92 21.59 18.89
C GLN A 410 3.17 22.04 17.62
N GLU A 411 2.93 23.35 17.48
CA GLU A 411 2.21 23.93 16.33
C GLU A 411 3.00 24.97 15.51
N TYR A 412 4.32 25.10 15.74
CA TYR A 412 5.17 26.04 14.98
C TYR A 412 6.44 25.38 14.42
N HIS A 413 6.33 24.35 13.55
CA HIS A 413 7.45 24.06 12.61
C HIS A 413 7.17 23.18 11.38
N LEU A 414 5.99 23.24 10.75
CA LEU A 414 5.73 22.50 9.48
C LEU A 414 5.60 23.37 8.21
N GLN A 415 6.07 24.62 8.24
CA GLN A 415 5.92 25.54 7.08
C GLN A 415 7.21 25.92 6.32
N SER A 416 8.39 25.36 6.64
CA SER A 416 9.65 25.77 5.97
C SER A 416 10.26 24.76 4.99
N THR A 417 9.82 23.49 4.95
CA THR A 417 10.50 22.45 4.14
C THR A 417 9.84 22.14 2.79
N ASN A 418 8.66 22.70 2.49
CA ASN A 418 7.99 22.49 1.20
C ASN A 418 8.32 23.54 0.12
N LYS A 419 9.08 24.60 0.44
CA LYS A 419 9.40 25.67 -0.52
C LYS A 419 10.69 25.44 -1.32
N SER A 420 11.52 24.45 -0.97
CA SER A 420 12.78 24.15 -1.65
C SER A 420 12.73 22.94 -2.60
N ARG A 421 11.79 21.99 -2.42
CA ARG A 421 11.65 20.84 -3.35
C ARG A 421 10.79 21.14 -4.60
N GLY A 422 10.02 22.23 -4.59
CA GLY A 422 9.22 22.69 -5.74
C GLY A 422 9.99 23.48 -6.80
N ARG A 423 11.20 23.97 -6.50
CA ARG A 423 12.00 24.79 -7.44
C ARG A 423 13.02 24.00 -8.27
N ALA A 424 13.44 22.82 -7.82
CA ALA A 424 14.44 22.00 -8.54
C ALA A 424 13.84 21.13 -9.66
N ARG A 425 12.53 20.82 -9.63
CA ARG A 425 11.89 19.93 -10.62
C ARG A 425 11.40 20.65 -11.88
N CYS A 426 11.29 21.98 -11.84
CA CYS A 426 10.79 22.79 -12.97
C CYS A 426 11.90 23.27 -13.93
N GLN A 427 13.18 23.21 -13.54
CA GLN A 427 14.31 23.60 -14.40
C GLN A 427 14.88 22.45 -15.26
N GLN A 428 14.59 21.19 -14.93
CA GLN A 428 15.04 20.05 -15.74
C GLN A 428 14.11 19.71 -16.91
N PHE A 429 12.87 20.18 -16.92
CA PHE A 429 11.91 19.92 -18.02
C PHE A 429 11.97 20.95 -19.16
N THR A 430 12.64 22.09 -18.97
CA THR A 430 12.76 23.14 -20.00
C THR A 430 14.01 23.01 -20.86
N SER A 431 15.07 22.31 -20.41
CA SER A 431 16.27 22.02 -21.24
C SER A 431 16.08 20.87 -22.24
N SER A 432 15.23 19.88 -21.94
CA SER A 432 15.03 18.73 -22.85
C SER A 432 14.14 19.04 -24.06
N ARG A 433 13.40 20.17 -24.03
CA ARG A 433 12.48 20.58 -25.12
C ARG A 433 13.13 21.51 -26.14
N THR A 434 14.32 22.04 -25.87
CA THR A 434 15.07 22.91 -26.81
C THR A 434 16.12 22.14 -27.60
N GLN A 435 16.60 20.98 -27.14
CA GLN A 435 17.50 20.11 -27.91
C GLN A 435 16.81 19.27 -28.99
N THR A 436 15.50 19.00 -28.88
CA THR A 436 14.75 18.20 -29.87
C THR A 436 14.24 19.01 -31.07
N LYS A 437 14.36 20.35 -31.05
CA LYS A 437 13.99 21.22 -32.19
C LYS A 437 15.17 21.66 -33.07
N ALA A 438 16.41 21.38 -32.68
CA ALA A 438 17.60 21.71 -33.48
C ALA A 438 18.01 20.59 -34.46
N SER A 439 17.49 19.36 -34.30
CA SER A 439 17.88 18.21 -35.13
C SER A 439 16.92 17.91 -36.30
N SER A 440 15.87 18.71 -36.52
CA SER A 440 14.89 18.47 -37.60
C SER A 440 14.91 19.49 -38.74
N SER A 441 15.89 20.39 -38.80
CA SER A 441 16.00 21.44 -39.83
C SER A 441 17.22 21.30 -40.76
N GLY A 442 17.87 20.14 -40.79
CA GLY A 442 19.07 19.90 -41.59
C GLY A 442 19.01 18.64 -42.44
N LEU A 443 17.99 18.48 -43.29
CA LEU A 443 17.97 17.44 -44.34
C LEU A 443 17.00 17.84 -45.47
N GLN A 444 17.32 18.94 -46.16
CA GLN A 444 16.81 19.25 -47.49
C GLN A 444 17.87 20.07 -48.23
N ARG A 445 18.83 19.37 -48.85
CA ARG A 445 19.59 19.78 -50.05
C ARG A 445 20.66 18.73 -50.34
N LEU A 446 20.33 17.82 -51.25
CA LEU A 446 21.05 17.50 -52.50
C LEU A 446 20.38 16.29 -53.16
#